data_AF-A0A7G5F3F2-F1
#
_entry.id   AF-A0A7G5F3F2-F1
#
_cell.length_a   1.000
_cell.length_b   1.000
_cell.length_c   1.000
_cell.angle_alpha   90.00
_cell.angle_beta   90.00
_cell.angle_gamma   90.00
#
_symmetry.space_group_name_H-M   'P 1'
#
loop_
_entity.id
_entity.type
_entity.pdbx_description
1 polymer ?
#
loop_
_entity_poly.entity_id
_entity_poly.type
_entity_poly.pdbx_seq_one_letter_code
_entity_poly.pdbx_strand_id
1 'polypeptide(L)'
;LNQNMAFARLAVIFFLAASVMFTVKETEAGIPCGESCVFIPCTVTALLGCSCKDKVCYKNHVIAAEANTVNDHHLLCQSHEDCFKKGTGNFCAPFLKHDVKYGWCFRA
;
A
#
# COMPACT_ATOMS: atom_id res chain seq x y z
N LEU A 1 1.60 -20.10 -50.67
CA LEU A 1 1.24 -19.98 -49.24
C LEU A 1 2.02 -18.80 -48.66
N ASN A 2 1.30 -17.84 -48.08
CA ASN A 2 1.63 -16.41 -47.99
C ASN A 2 2.72 -16.08 -46.93
N GLN A 3 3.99 -15.86 -47.35
CA GLN A 3 5.10 -15.47 -46.45
C GLN A 3 4.84 -14.14 -45.71
N ASN A 4 4.03 -13.24 -46.29
CA ASN A 4 3.68 -11.96 -45.65
C ASN A 4 2.74 -12.15 -44.44
N MET A 5 1.93 -13.21 -44.44
CA MET A 5 0.99 -13.51 -43.35
C MET A 5 1.70 -14.10 -42.13
N ALA A 6 2.80 -14.84 -42.32
CA ALA A 6 3.63 -15.33 -41.23
C ALA A 6 4.39 -14.18 -40.55
N PHE A 7 4.92 -13.25 -41.35
CA PHE A 7 5.61 -12.06 -40.84
C PHE A 7 4.67 -11.12 -40.08
N ALA A 8 3.46 -10.90 -40.62
CA ALA A 8 2.43 -10.10 -39.96
C ALA A 8 1.99 -10.71 -38.62
N ARG A 9 1.84 -12.05 -38.54
CA ARG A 9 1.49 -12.75 -37.29
C ARG A 9 2.57 -12.60 -36.23
N LEU A 10 3.84 -12.77 -36.61
CA LEU A 10 4.97 -12.58 -35.69
C LEU A 10 5.07 -11.13 -35.20
N ALA A 11 4.86 -10.15 -36.09
CA ALA A 11 4.83 -8.75 -35.71
C ALA A 11 3.71 -8.43 -34.72
N VAL A 12 2.48 -8.92 -34.96
CA VAL A 12 1.35 -8.72 -34.05
C VAL A 12 1.60 -9.33 -32.67
N ILE A 13 2.22 -10.51 -32.60
CA ILE A 13 2.59 -11.16 -31.33
C ILE A 13 3.63 -10.33 -30.57
N PHE A 14 4.64 -9.80 -31.26
CA PHE A 14 5.65 -8.91 -30.68
C PHE A 14 5.04 -7.60 -30.16
N PHE A 15 4.12 -6.99 -30.91
CA PHE A 15 3.41 -5.77 -30.49
C PHE A 15 2.49 -6.01 -29.29
N LEU A 16 1.79 -7.16 -29.24
CA LEU A 16 0.97 -7.54 -28.09
C LEU A 16 1.85 -7.77 -26.85
N ALA A 17 2.98 -8.46 -26.97
CA ALA A 17 3.89 -8.69 -25.85
C ALA A 17 4.50 -7.40 -25.28
N ALA A 18 4.86 -6.43 -26.14
CA ALA A 18 5.41 -5.15 -25.71
C ALA A 18 4.39 -4.27 -24.97
N SER A 19 3.09 -4.42 -25.25
CA SER A 19 2.03 -3.63 -24.61
C SER A 19 1.68 -4.05 -23.17
N VAL A 20 2.14 -5.23 -22.70
CA VAL A 20 1.84 -5.75 -21.34
C VAL A 20 2.87 -5.34 -20.29
N MET A 21 3.86 -4.50 -20.64
CA MET A 21 4.68 -3.83 -19.63
C MET A 21 3.86 -2.69 -19.01
N PHE A 22 2.94 -3.03 -18.10
CA PHE A 22 2.37 -2.06 -17.17
C PHE A 22 3.54 -1.42 -16.44
N THR A 23 3.73 -0.12 -16.67
CA THR A 23 4.67 0.71 -15.92
C THR A 23 4.22 0.71 -14.47
N VAL A 24 4.69 -0.23 -13.66
CA VAL A 24 4.59 -0.14 -12.21
C VAL A 24 5.45 1.08 -11.86
N LYS A 25 4.79 2.16 -11.46
CA LYS A 25 5.49 3.32 -10.94
C LYS A 25 6.19 2.82 -9.68
N GLU A 26 7.52 2.80 -9.69
CA GLU A 26 8.34 2.67 -8.48
C GLU A 26 8.10 3.92 -7.62
N THR A 27 6.89 4.02 -7.06
CA THR A 27 6.74 4.64 -5.76
C THR A 27 7.44 3.72 -4.80
N GLU A 28 8.22 4.26 -3.87
CA GLU A 28 8.92 3.55 -2.79
C GLU A 28 7.92 2.89 -1.80
N ALA A 29 6.88 2.23 -2.32
CA ALA A 29 5.86 1.53 -1.60
C ALA A 29 6.54 0.32 -0.96
N GLY A 30 6.68 0.34 0.36
CA GLY A 30 7.34 -0.74 1.10
C GLY A 30 6.67 -2.09 0.84
N ILE A 31 7.39 -3.18 1.12
CA ILE A 31 6.97 -4.53 0.76
C ILE A 31 5.62 -4.87 1.41
N PRO A 32 4.60 -5.30 0.62
CA PRO A 32 3.28 -5.66 1.16
C PRO A 32 3.34 -6.91 2.05
N CYS A 33 2.36 -7.06 2.93
CA CYS A 33 2.23 -8.19 3.84
C CYS A 33 1.72 -9.49 3.18
N GLY A 34 1.52 -9.48 1.86
CA GLY A 34 1.02 -10.64 1.09
C GLY A 34 -0.50 -10.83 1.14
N GLU A 35 -1.22 -9.92 1.79
CA GLU A 35 -2.69 -9.89 1.81
C GLU A 35 -3.21 -8.72 0.97
N SER A 36 -4.39 -8.92 0.39
CA SER A 36 -5.17 -7.83 -0.21
C SER A 36 -6.37 -7.52 0.67
N CYS A 37 -6.78 -6.26 0.68
CA CYS A 37 -7.91 -5.80 1.46
C CYS A 37 -9.06 -5.25 0.62
N VAL A 38 -9.22 -5.78 -0.60
CA VAL A 38 -10.29 -5.39 -1.53
C VAL A 38 -11.67 -5.83 -1.00
N PHE A 39 -11.75 -7.07 -0.52
CA PHE A 39 -13.02 -7.71 -0.11
C PHE A 39 -13.02 -8.14 1.35
N ILE A 40 -11.85 -8.45 1.91
CA ILE A 40 -11.66 -8.98 3.25
C ILE A 40 -10.60 -8.10 3.91
N PRO A 41 -10.74 -7.65 5.17
CA PRO A 41 -9.69 -6.87 5.83
C PRO A 41 -8.39 -7.70 5.97
N CYS A 42 -7.28 -7.06 6.35
CA CYS A 42 -6.02 -7.75 6.62
C CYS A 42 -6.20 -8.65 7.86
N THR A 43 -6.63 -9.91 7.70
CA THR A 43 -7.04 -10.74 8.84
C THR A 43 -5.88 -11.45 9.49
N VAL A 44 -5.05 -12.16 8.72
CA VAL A 44 -3.97 -12.98 9.28
C VAL A 44 -2.81 -12.08 9.68
N THR A 45 -2.57 -11.01 8.92
CA THR A 45 -1.43 -10.11 9.16
C THR A 45 -1.73 -8.88 10.03
N ALA A 46 -2.99 -8.60 10.40
CA ALA A 46 -3.31 -7.47 11.29
C ALA A 46 -2.58 -7.55 12.64
N LEU A 47 -2.49 -8.74 13.23
CA LEU A 47 -1.80 -8.97 14.49
C LEU A 47 -0.29 -8.73 14.40
N LEU A 48 0.26 -8.79 13.19
CA LEU A 48 1.67 -8.51 12.90
C LEU A 48 1.90 -7.03 12.57
N GLY A 49 0.89 -6.18 12.78
CA GLY A 49 0.97 -4.75 12.51
C GLY A 49 0.87 -4.43 11.02
N CYS A 50 0.01 -5.13 10.29
CA CYS A 50 -0.36 -4.78 8.93
C CYS A 50 -1.75 -4.13 8.88
N SER A 51 -1.90 -3.15 7.99
CA SER A 51 -3.14 -2.44 7.76
C SER A 51 -3.39 -2.21 6.28
N CYS A 52 -4.66 -1.98 5.95
CA CYS A 52 -5.09 -1.79 4.57
C CYS A 52 -4.75 -0.40 4.05
N LYS A 53 -4.00 -0.31 2.95
CA LYS A 53 -3.76 0.92 2.18
C LYS A 53 -3.88 0.58 0.70
N ASP A 54 -4.65 1.36 -0.04
CA ASP A 54 -4.84 1.18 -1.49
C ASP A 54 -5.20 -0.26 -1.91
N LYS A 55 -6.08 -0.90 -1.13
CA LYS A 55 -6.56 -2.29 -1.31
C LYS A 55 -5.50 -3.39 -1.13
N VAL A 56 -4.32 -3.06 -0.61
CA VAL A 56 -3.27 -4.00 -0.26
C VAL A 56 -2.89 -3.82 1.21
N CYS A 57 -2.50 -4.91 1.87
CA CYS A 57 -2.07 -4.86 3.27
C CYS A 57 -0.58 -4.54 3.36
N TYR A 58 -0.23 -3.50 4.09
CA TYR A 58 1.16 -3.06 4.33
C TYR A 58 1.43 -2.95 5.81
N LYS A 59 2.72 -3.00 6.21
CA LYS A 59 3.09 -2.77 7.60
C LYS A 59 2.79 -1.33 8.01
N ASN A 60 2.31 -1.14 9.24
CA ASN A 60 1.91 0.16 9.77
C ASN A 60 3.02 1.22 9.67
N HIS A 61 4.27 0.84 9.96
CA HIS A 61 5.41 1.75 9.87
C HIS A 61 5.75 2.17 8.43
N VAL A 62 5.45 1.33 7.43
CA VAL A 62 5.61 1.66 6.00
C VAL A 62 4.56 2.68 5.60
N ILE A 63 3.30 2.44 5.98
CA ILE A 63 2.20 3.39 5.77
C ILE A 63 2.52 4.75 6.39
N ALA A 64 3.07 4.77 7.60
CA ALA A 64 3.43 5.99 8.31
C ALA A 64 4.66 6.72 7.72
N ALA A 65 5.65 5.98 7.20
CA ALA A 65 6.83 6.55 6.55
C ALA A 65 6.49 7.25 5.23
N GLU A 66 5.59 6.66 4.44
CA GLU A 66 5.16 7.19 3.14
C GLU A 66 4.09 8.28 3.24
N ALA A 67 3.51 8.50 4.42
CA ALA A 67 2.44 9.46 4.60
C ALA A 67 2.96 10.90 4.48
N ASN A 68 2.27 11.68 3.66
CA ASN A 68 2.49 13.12 3.54
C ASN A 68 1.70 13.86 4.60
N THR A 69 0.48 13.40 4.89
CA THR A 69 -0.43 14.01 5.87
C THR A 69 -0.93 13.00 6.89
N VAL A 70 -1.31 13.48 8.08
CA VAL A 70 -1.94 12.67 9.12
C VAL A 70 -3.28 12.06 8.69
N ASN A 71 -3.89 12.53 7.60
CA ASN A 71 -5.16 12.05 7.10
C ASN A 71 -5.03 10.99 6.00
N ASP A 72 -3.81 10.73 5.52
CA ASP A 72 -3.56 9.74 4.45
C ASP A 72 -3.99 8.33 4.87
N HIS A 73 -4.00 8.06 6.18
CA HIS A 73 -4.58 6.85 6.74
C HIS A 73 -5.27 7.15 8.08
N HIS A 74 -6.48 6.60 8.27
CA HIS A 74 -7.34 6.88 9.43
C HIS A 74 -6.72 6.50 10.79
N LEU A 75 -5.70 5.64 10.81
CA LEU A 75 -4.96 5.27 12.03
C LEU A 75 -3.68 6.09 12.26
N LEU A 76 -3.30 7.01 11.36
CA LEU A 76 -2.17 7.89 11.62
C LEU A 76 -2.53 8.98 12.63
N CYS A 77 -1.56 9.40 13.40
CA CYS A 77 -1.72 10.48 14.38
C CYS A 77 -0.43 11.26 14.54
N GLN A 78 -0.55 12.51 14.96
CA GLN A 78 0.56 13.31 15.47
C GLN A 78 0.47 13.45 16.99
N SER A 79 -0.75 13.42 17.53
CA SER A 79 -1.06 13.58 18.94
C SER A 79 -2.15 12.61 19.39
N HIS A 80 -2.33 12.48 20.71
CA HIS A 80 -3.44 11.71 21.30
C HIS A 80 -4.82 12.25 20.86
N GLU A 81 -4.96 13.57 20.70
CA GLU A 81 -6.21 14.22 20.29
C GLU A 81 -6.68 13.76 18.90
N ASP A 82 -5.74 13.50 17.98
CA ASP A 82 -6.07 13.02 16.64
C ASP A 82 -6.79 11.67 16.70
N CYS A 83 -6.34 10.76 17.55
CA CYS A 83 -6.96 9.45 17.72
C CYS A 83 -8.36 9.56 18.32
N PHE A 84 -8.56 10.45 19.29
CA PHE A 84 -9.88 10.72 19.86
C PHE A 84 -10.84 11.29 18.82
N LYS A 85 -10.43 12.32 18.07
CA LYS A 85 -11.24 12.95 17.02
C LYS A 85 -11.63 11.96 15.92
N LYS A 86 -10.72 11.05 15.56
CA LYS A 86 -10.97 10.02 14.54
C LYS A 86 -11.79 8.83 15.07
N GLY A 87 -11.94 8.68 16.38
CA GLY A 87 -12.61 7.54 17.02
C GLY A 87 -11.86 6.21 16.88
N THR A 88 -10.60 6.26 16.46
CA THR A 88 -9.76 5.08 16.17
C THR A 88 -8.94 4.60 17.36
N GLY A 89 -8.79 5.44 18.39
CA GLY A 89 -8.04 5.12 19.58
C GLY A 89 -8.08 6.24 20.62
N ASN A 90 -7.48 5.99 21.77
CA ASN A 90 -7.22 7.00 22.80
C ASN A 90 -5.73 7.36 22.87
N PHE A 91 -4.85 6.52 22.32
CA PHE A 91 -3.41 6.76 22.36
C PHE A 91 -2.79 6.80 20.97
N CYS A 92 -1.79 7.68 20.81
CA CYS A 92 -0.93 7.76 19.65
C CYS A 92 0.44 7.18 20.00
N ALA A 93 0.83 6.09 19.35
CA ALA A 93 2.15 5.46 19.51
C ALA A 93 3.10 5.95 18.41
N PRO A 94 4.17 6.71 18.72
CA PRO A 94 5.19 7.04 17.74
C PRO A 94 6.03 5.79 17.38
N PHE A 95 6.54 5.75 16.15
CA PHE A 95 7.52 4.75 15.73
C PHE A 95 8.93 5.20 16.14
N LEU A 96 9.82 4.26 16.49
CA LEU A 96 11.21 4.56 16.88
C LEU A 96 12.12 4.99 15.72
N LYS A 97 11.63 4.90 14.48
CA LYS A 97 12.37 5.27 13.28
C LYS A 97 12.34 6.78 13.07
N HIS A 98 13.52 7.40 12.96
CA HIS A 98 13.67 8.86 12.85
C HIS A 98 13.05 9.48 11.60
N ASP A 99 12.87 8.70 10.53
CA ASP A 99 12.26 9.11 9.27
C ASP A 99 10.73 9.10 9.29
N VAL A 100 10.10 8.58 10.35
CA VAL A 100 8.65 8.44 10.45
C VAL A 100 8.06 9.58 11.28
N LYS A 101 7.30 10.47 10.62
CA LYS A 101 6.75 11.69 11.24
C LYS A 101 5.50 11.44 12.08
N TYR A 102 4.70 10.44 11.70
CA TYR A 102 3.39 10.17 12.29
C TYR A 102 3.41 8.88 13.10
N GLY A 103 2.69 8.89 14.22
CA GLY A 103 2.44 7.70 15.03
C GLY A 103 1.22 6.91 14.54
N TRP A 104 0.86 5.92 15.34
CA TRP A 104 -0.27 5.03 15.10
C TRP A 104 -1.27 5.06 16.26
N CYS A 105 -2.55 5.18 15.93
CA CYS A 105 -3.64 5.12 16.90
C CYS A 105 -3.89 3.70 17.37
N PHE A 106 -4.06 3.54 18.69
CA PHE A 106 -4.49 2.30 19.31
C PHE A 106 -5.40 2.56 20.50
N ARG A 107 -6.12 1.52 20.92
CA ARG A 107 -6.97 1.52 22.11
C ARG A 107 -6.25 0.79 23.24
N ALA A 108 -6.13 1.44 24.39
CA ALA A 108 -5.71 0.83 25.65
C ALA A 108 -6.73 1.13 26.75
#